data_AF-A0A2G8KIE8-F1
#
_entry.id   AF-A0A2G8KIE8-F1
#
_cell.length_a   1.000
_cell.length_b   1.000
_cell.length_c   1.000
_cell.angle_alpha   90.00
_cell.angle_beta   90.00
_cell.angle_gamma   90.00
#
_symmetry.space_group_name_H-M   'P 1'
#
loop_
_entity.id
_entity.type
_entity.pdbx_description
1 polymer ?
#
loop_
_entity_poly.entity_id
_entity_poly.type
_entity_poly.pdbx_seq_one_letter_code
_entity_poly.pdbx_strand_id
1 'polypeptide(L)'
;MTDGKVVKTLNGKSTCFNDYTVGGKKVILANGAKLVTVDLMAPNGIVQELQKPLWPQAVNNITELIYKHKALTNFTSYLKKSGVDLTGTGPFTVFVPSNEAFKVYSGDTGENMVNYHVVDGTYYSAGLSNKQKLTTHLKKIFIHEEVTILIDNGHMSVKGRKDTASVTTMDLAALNGVIHILDKVLTPPFI
;
A
#
# COMPACT_ATOMS: atom_id res chain seq x y z
N MET A 1 -9.35 18.36 -8.06
CA MET A 1 -8.06 17.80 -7.57
C MET A 1 -7.56 16.79 -8.60
N THR A 2 -6.25 16.61 -8.75
CA THR A 2 -5.61 15.64 -9.65
C THR A 2 -4.97 14.52 -8.84
N ASP A 3 -4.92 13.31 -9.39
CA ASP A 3 -4.24 12.18 -8.76
C ASP A 3 -2.77 12.49 -8.46
N GLY A 4 -2.27 12.01 -7.31
CA GLY A 4 -0.92 12.25 -6.84
C GLY A 4 -0.63 13.70 -6.38
N LYS A 5 -1.65 14.57 -6.28
CA LYS A 5 -1.44 15.96 -5.86
C LYS A 5 -0.98 16.01 -4.40
N VAL A 6 0.19 16.57 -4.16
CA VAL A 6 0.71 16.84 -2.80
C VAL A 6 0.42 18.29 -2.40
N VAL A 7 -0.15 18.48 -1.22
CA VAL A 7 -0.45 19.79 -0.63
C VAL A 7 0.28 19.95 0.69
N LYS A 8 0.91 21.10 0.92
CA LYS A 8 1.49 21.44 2.22
C LYS A 8 0.41 21.90 3.20
N THR A 9 0.39 21.31 4.38
CA THR A 9 -0.43 21.74 5.51
C THR A 9 0.23 22.91 6.24
N LEU A 10 -0.56 23.66 7.03
CA LEU A 10 -0.06 24.85 7.75
C LEU A 10 1.09 24.56 8.72
N ASN A 11 1.19 23.33 9.22
CA ASN A 11 2.29 22.87 10.06
C ASN A 11 3.55 22.44 9.25
N GLY A 12 3.60 22.73 7.95
CA GLY A 12 4.74 22.42 7.07
C GLY A 12 4.81 20.99 6.54
N LYS A 13 3.93 20.10 6.99
CA LYS A 13 3.86 18.69 6.52
C LYS A 13 3.09 18.59 5.20
N SER A 14 3.11 17.41 4.58
CA SER A 14 2.47 17.18 3.28
C SER A 14 1.30 16.19 3.39
N THR A 15 0.25 16.44 2.62
CA THR A 15 -0.87 15.51 2.41
C THR A 15 -0.95 15.19 0.92
N CYS A 16 -0.94 13.90 0.58
CA CYS A 16 -1.14 13.45 -0.79
C CYS A 16 -2.62 13.15 -1.03
N PHE A 17 -3.12 13.57 -2.19
CA PHE A 17 -4.44 13.24 -2.69
C PHE A 17 -4.34 12.21 -3.80
N ASN A 18 -5.13 11.14 -3.69
CA ASN A 18 -5.21 10.08 -4.68
C ASN A 18 -6.64 9.92 -5.18
N ASP A 19 -6.78 9.81 -6.49
CA ASP A 19 -8.08 9.64 -7.17
C ASP A 19 -8.25 8.17 -7.61
N TYR A 20 -9.32 7.52 -7.14
CA TYR A 20 -9.68 6.15 -7.48
C TYR A 20 -11.04 6.08 -8.17
N THR A 21 -11.30 4.96 -8.85
CA THR A 21 -12.64 4.59 -9.33
C THR A 21 -13.03 3.25 -8.71
N VAL A 22 -14.04 3.25 -7.85
CA VAL A 22 -14.53 2.06 -7.14
C VAL A 22 -16.00 1.87 -7.51
N GLY A 23 -16.33 0.74 -8.15
CA GLY A 23 -17.71 0.45 -8.60
C GLY A 23 -18.30 1.51 -9.54
N GLY A 24 -17.47 2.11 -10.40
CA GLY A 24 -17.88 3.17 -11.34
C GLY A 24 -18.03 4.56 -10.71
N LYS A 25 -17.77 4.72 -9.40
CA LYS A 25 -17.82 6.01 -8.70
C LYS A 25 -16.42 6.52 -8.40
N LYS A 26 -16.19 7.82 -8.60
CA LYS A 26 -14.95 8.48 -8.20
C LYS A 26 -14.84 8.50 -6.67
N VAL A 27 -13.69 8.08 -6.15
CA VAL A 27 -13.35 8.12 -4.73
C VAL A 27 -12.04 8.88 -4.61
N ILE A 28 -12.03 9.99 -3.89
CA ILE A 28 -10.82 10.76 -3.62
C ILE A 28 -10.40 10.48 -2.19
N LEU A 29 -9.11 10.17 -1.98
CA LEU A 29 -8.53 9.95 -0.67
C LEU A 29 -7.44 10.98 -0.39
N ALA A 30 -7.39 11.48 0.84
CA ALA A 30 -6.29 12.28 1.37
C ALA A 30 -5.55 11.45 2.43
N ASN A 31 -4.32 10.99 2.13
CA ASN A 31 -3.57 10.03 2.97
C ASN A 31 -4.45 8.86 3.48
N GLY A 32 -5.27 8.28 2.60
CA GLY A 32 -6.19 7.18 2.92
C GLY A 32 -7.51 7.57 3.60
N ALA A 33 -7.74 8.84 3.92
CA ALA A 33 -9.04 9.35 4.38
C ALA A 33 -9.92 9.73 3.19
N LYS A 34 -11.10 9.11 3.07
CA LYS A 34 -12.03 9.39 1.98
C LYS A 34 -12.70 10.75 2.12
N LEU A 35 -12.76 11.49 1.01
CA LEU A 35 -13.53 12.72 0.92
C LEU A 35 -15.02 12.40 0.81
N VAL A 36 -15.84 13.05 1.64
CA VAL A 36 -17.30 12.94 1.67
C VAL A 36 -17.92 13.98 0.75
N THR A 37 -17.47 15.22 0.93
CA THR A 37 -17.93 16.38 0.17
C THR A 37 -16.72 17.06 -0.46
N VAL A 38 -16.80 17.34 -1.75
CA VAL A 38 -15.73 17.99 -2.51
C VAL A 38 -16.13 19.42 -2.83
N ASP A 39 -15.19 20.34 -2.62
CA ASP A 39 -15.24 21.73 -3.08
C ASP A 39 -16.36 22.61 -2.49
N LEU A 40 -16.63 22.51 -1.18
CA LEU A 40 -17.54 23.45 -0.52
C LEU A 40 -16.91 24.83 -0.45
N MET A 41 -17.45 25.78 -1.22
CA MET A 41 -16.95 27.16 -1.27
C MET A 41 -17.27 27.91 0.02
N ALA A 42 -16.24 28.52 0.61
CA ALA A 42 -16.33 29.45 1.72
C ALA A 42 -15.75 30.81 1.29
N PRO A 43 -16.10 31.93 1.96
CA PRO A 43 -15.63 33.27 1.58
C PRO A 43 -14.10 33.41 1.50
N ASN A 44 -13.36 32.57 2.21
CA ASN A 44 -11.91 32.60 2.32
C ASN A 44 -11.23 31.29 1.87
N GLY A 45 -11.93 30.40 1.19
CA GLY A 45 -11.32 29.15 0.72
C GLY A 45 -12.31 28.06 0.38
N ILE A 46 -11.82 26.82 0.43
CA ILE A 46 -12.59 25.62 0.12
C ILE A 46 -12.52 24.69 1.32
N VAL A 47 -13.67 24.16 1.73
CA VAL A 47 -13.80 23.13 2.77
C VAL A 47 -13.95 21.77 2.10
N GLN A 48 -13.15 20.80 2.57
CA GLN A 48 -13.22 19.41 2.17
C GLN A 48 -13.59 18.58 3.40
N GLU A 49 -14.68 17.84 3.32
CA GLU A 49 -15.12 16.97 4.41
C GLU A 49 -14.46 15.60 4.26
N LEU A 50 -13.91 15.07 5.36
CA LEU A 50 -13.24 13.77 5.40
C LEU A 50 -14.01 12.80 6.29
N GLN A 51 -14.06 11.53 5.89
CA GLN A 51 -14.68 10.46 6.67
C GLN A 51 -13.92 10.14 7.97
N LYS A 52 -12.62 10.45 8.03
CA LYS A 52 -11.76 10.19 9.19
C LYS A 52 -10.68 11.27 9.32
N PRO A 53 -10.09 11.44 10.52
CA PRO A 53 -8.95 12.33 10.71
C PRO A 53 -7.76 11.98 9.81
N LEU A 54 -6.99 12.99 9.38
CA LEU A 54 -5.74 12.83 8.59
C LEU A 54 -4.53 12.40 9.43
N TRP A 55 -4.74 12.00 10.68
CA TRP A 55 -3.69 11.65 11.62
C TRP A 55 -3.62 10.13 11.80
N PRO A 56 -2.41 9.53 11.84
CA PRO A 56 -1.09 10.15 11.77
C PRO A 56 -0.64 10.53 10.35
N GLN A 57 0.09 11.65 10.23
CA GLN A 57 0.67 12.05 8.94
C GLN A 57 1.90 11.19 8.61
N ALA A 58 2.03 10.78 7.36
CA ALA A 58 3.21 10.12 6.85
C ALA A 58 4.43 11.06 6.97
N VAL A 59 5.48 10.59 7.66
CA VAL A 59 6.74 11.33 7.85
C VAL A 59 7.96 10.54 7.38
N ASN A 60 7.79 9.26 7.07
CA ASN A 60 8.84 8.36 6.59
C ASN A 60 8.45 7.80 5.22
N ASN A 61 9.44 7.54 4.37
CA ASN A 61 9.24 6.71 3.18
C ASN A 61 9.02 5.23 3.58
N ILE A 62 8.64 4.41 2.61
CA ILE A 62 8.32 2.99 2.83
C ILE A 62 9.49 2.25 3.50
N THR A 63 10.70 2.39 2.97
CA THR A 63 11.90 1.71 3.50
C THR A 63 12.16 2.07 4.96
N GLU A 64 12.12 3.36 5.28
CA GLU A 64 12.31 3.85 6.65
C GLU A 64 11.21 3.36 7.60
N LEU A 65 9.96 3.33 7.14
CA LEU A 65 8.83 2.86 7.93
C LEU A 65 8.99 1.37 8.25
N ILE A 66 9.32 0.55 7.23
CA ILE A 66 9.61 -0.88 7.40
C ILE A 66 10.75 -1.09 8.41
N TYR A 67 11.85 -0.34 8.30
CA TYR A 67 13.01 -0.50 9.17
C TYR A 67 12.74 -0.13 10.63
N LYS A 68 11.84 0.84 10.88
CA LYS A 68 11.46 1.25 12.24
C LYS A 68 10.39 0.35 12.85
N HIS A 69 9.65 -0.40 12.06
CA HIS A 69 8.51 -1.18 12.53
C HIS A 69 8.96 -2.52 13.14
N LYS A 70 8.80 -2.67 14.46
CA LYS A 70 9.27 -3.86 15.21
C LYS A 70 8.68 -5.19 14.71
N ALA A 71 7.47 -5.17 14.14
CA ALA A 71 6.83 -6.38 13.60
C ALA A 71 7.33 -6.81 12.21
N LEU A 72 8.20 -6.02 11.56
CA LEU A 72 8.64 -6.21 10.16
C LEU A 72 10.15 -6.47 10.03
N THR A 73 10.81 -6.93 11.10
CA THR A 73 12.27 -7.12 11.13
C THR A 73 12.76 -8.22 10.18
N ASN A 74 11.97 -9.28 9.97
CA ASN A 74 12.31 -10.35 9.03
C ASN A 74 12.28 -9.80 7.59
N PHE A 75 11.19 -9.14 7.22
CA PHE A 75 11.09 -8.51 5.89
C PHE A 75 12.16 -7.44 5.68
N THR A 76 12.49 -6.64 6.70
CA THR A 76 13.62 -5.69 6.67
C THR A 76 14.92 -6.37 6.25
N SER A 77 15.20 -7.55 6.80
CA SER A 77 16.41 -8.30 6.49
C SER A 77 16.43 -8.80 5.05
N TYR A 78 15.29 -9.29 4.55
CA TYR A 78 15.16 -9.76 3.16
C TYR A 78 15.19 -8.62 2.15
N LEU A 79 14.55 -7.48 2.44
CA LEU A 79 14.61 -6.28 1.63
C LEU A 79 16.06 -5.76 1.49
N LYS A 80 16.83 -5.78 2.58
CA LYS A 80 18.27 -5.43 2.52
C LYS A 80 19.08 -6.42 1.68
N LYS A 81 18.79 -7.72 1.83
CA LYS A 81 19.48 -8.79 1.10
C LYS A 81 19.15 -8.79 -0.39
N SER A 82 17.92 -8.46 -0.77
CA SER A 82 17.47 -8.48 -2.15
C SER A 82 18.05 -7.36 -3.00
N GLY A 83 18.43 -6.23 -2.40
CA GLY A 83 18.87 -5.04 -3.13
C GLY A 83 17.74 -4.29 -3.83
N VAL A 84 16.47 -4.64 -3.57
CA VAL A 84 15.31 -3.93 -4.11
C VAL A 84 15.23 -2.54 -3.47
N ASP A 85 15.23 -1.51 -4.32
CA ASP A 85 15.17 -0.13 -3.88
C ASP A 85 13.73 0.41 -3.86
N LEU A 86 13.25 0.70 -2.65
CA LEU A 86 11.94 1.32 -2.39
C LEU A 86 12.09 2.77 -1.87
N THR A 87 13.28 3.36 -1.96
CA THR A 87 13.56 4.75 -1.54
C THR A 87 13.28 5.76 -2.63
N GLY A 88 13.13 5.31 -3.88
CA GLY A 88 12.80 6.16 -5.03
C GLY A 88 11.47 6.93 -4.89
N THR A 89 11.19 7.77 -5.88
CA THR A 89 10.06 8.73 -5.86
C THR A 89 8.68 8.08 -5.73
N GLY A 90 8.56 6.77 -5.97
CA GLY A 90 7.29 6.05 -5.94
C GLY A 90 6.31 6.59 -7.01
N PRO A 91 5.00 6.34 -6.85
CA PRO A 91 4.36 5.71 -5.69
C PRO A 91 4.45 4.17 -5.67
N PHE A 92 4.53 3.57 -4.48
CA PHE A 92 4.48 2.13 -4.29
C PHE A 92 3.39 1.68 -3.31
N THR A 93 2.94 0.44 -3.45
CA THR A 93 2.15 -0.27 -2.45
C THR A 93 2.91 -1.54 -2.09
N VAL A 94 3.19 -1.73 -0.80
CA VAL A 94 3.94 -2.90 -0.33
C VAL A 94 3.10 -3.70 0.64
N PHE A 95 2.85 -4.96 0.29
CA PHE A 95 2.18 -5.92 1.14
C PHE A 95 3.24 -6.63 1.99
N VAL A 96 3.47 -6.18 3.22
CA VAL A 96 4.59 -6.68 4.03
C VAL A 96 4.13 -7.80 4.96
N PRO A 97 4.66 -9.02 4.84
CA PRO A 97 4.36 -10.07 5.81
C PRO A 97 4.92 -9.74 7.20
N SER A 98 4.12 -10.03 8.23
CA SER A 98 4.54 -9.94 9.63
C SER A 98 5.66 -10.96 9.96
N ASN A 99 6.41 -10.72 11.03
CA ASN A 99 7.41 -11.69 11.51
C ASN A 99 6.81 -13.09 11.77
N GLU A 100 5.56 -13.13 12.25
CA GLU A 100 4.77 -14.33 12.49
C GLU A 100 4.54 -15.12 11.21
N ALA A 101 4.25 -14.44 10.10
CA ALA A 101 4.08 -15.04 8.79
C ALA A 101 5.32 -15.85 8.35
N PHE A 102 6.51 -15.37 8.71
CA PHE A 102 7.78 -16.00 8.37
C PHE A 102 8.11 -17.25 9.22
N LYS A 103 7.45 -17.47 10.36
CA LYS A 103 7.72 -18.65 11.21
C LYS A 103 7.36 -19.97 10.54
N VAL A 104 6.38 -19.93 9.63
CA VAL A 104 5.85 -21.09 8.92
C VAL A 104 6.19 -21.07 7.43
N TYR A 105 6.95 -20.08 6.98
CA TYR A 105 7.32 -19.92 5.58
C TYR A 105 8.68 -20.56 5.30
N SER A 106 8.72 -21.46 4.30
CA SER A 106 9.93 -22.19 3.90
C SER A 106 10.31 -21.97 2.43
N GLY A 107 9.76 -20.93 1.78
CA GLY A 107 9.99 -20.63 0.37
C GLY A 107 11.17 -19.68 0.13
N ASP A 108 11.18 -19.07 -1.07
CA ASP A 108 12.20 -18.06 -1.43
C ASP A 108 12.16 -16.86 -0.49
N THR A 109 13.34 -16.41 -0.07
CA THR A 109 13.51 -15.22 0.76
C THR A 109 14.46 -14.21 0.10
N GLY A 110 14.65 -14.35 -1.21
CA GLY A 110 15.43 -13.46 -2.05
C GLY A 110 14.61 -12.36 -2.70
N GLU A 111 15.14 -11.86 -3.81
CA GLU A 111 14.56 -10.76 -4.58
C GLU A 111 13.16 -11.06 -5.12
N ASN A 112 12.91 -12.29 -5.58
CA ASN A 112 11.62 -12.64 -6.16
C ASN A 112 10.49 -12.55 -5.14
N MET A 113 10.73 -12.99 -3.89
CA MET A 113 9.77 -12.81 -2.79
C MET A 113 9.49 -11.33 -2.55
N VAL A 114 10.51 -10.49 -2.46
CA VAL A 114 10.31 -9.05 -2.21
C VAL A 114 9.54 -8.40 -3.36
N ASN A 115 9.94 -8.62 -4.61
CA ASN A 115 9.28 -8.05 -5.79
C ASN A 115 7.82 -8.54 -5.95
N TYR A 116 7.48 -9.74 -5.46
CA TYR A 116 6.10 -10.23 -5.50
C TYR A 116 5.17 -9.50 -4.50
N HIS A 117 5.76 -8.89 -3.47
CA HIS A 117 5.03 -8.12 -2.46
C HIS A 117 4.97 -6.61 -2.76
N VAL A 118 5.58 -6.16 -3.85
CA VAL A 118 5.63 -4.75 -4.26
C VAL A 118 4.78 -4.54 -5.51
N VAL A 119 4.00 -3.47 -5.51
CA VAL A 119 3.13 -3.03 -6.61
C VAL A 119 3.36 -1.54 -6.87
N ASP A 120 3.35 -1.12 -8.13
CA ASP A 120 3.39 0.30 -8.51
C ASP A 120 2.04 0.99 -8.25
N GLY A 121 2.05 2.19 -7.69
CA GLY A 121 0.84 2.94 -7.33
C GLY A 121 0.59 2.98 -5.83
N THR A 122 -0.20 3.95 -5.38
CA THR A 122 -0.67 4.02 -3.99
C THR A 122 -2.07 3.44 -3.93
N TYR A 123 -2.25 2.29 -3.27
CA TYR A 123 -3.54 1.63 -3.14
C TYR A 123 -3.96 1.54 -1.68
N TYR A 124 -4.67 2.55 -1.19
CA TYR A 124 -5.36 2.47 0.09
C TYR A 124 -6.59 1.55 0.01
N SER A 125 -6.94 0.93 1.13
CA SER A 125 -8.06 -0.02 1.26
C SER A 125 -9.38 0.56 0.71
N ALA A 126 -9.67 1.84 1.00
CA ALA A 126 -10.88 2.53 0.55
C ALA A 126 -10.93 2.81 -0.96
N GLY A 127 -9.78 2.76 -1.64
CA GLY A 127 -9.66 2.92 -3.09
C GLY A 127 -9.60 1.60 -3.87
N LEU A 128 -9.57 0.47 -3.16
CA LEU A 128 -9.52 -0.87 -3.74
C LEU A 128 -10.92 -1.46 -3.93
N SER A 129 -11.08 -2.26 -4.98
CA SER A 129 -12.31 -3.00 -5.27
C SER A 129 -12.12 -4.51 -5.05
N ASN A 130 -13.19 -5.21 -4.68
CA ASN A 130 -13.16 -6.67 -4.60
C ASN A 130 -12.83 -7.28 -5.98
N LYS A 131 -11.97 -8.29 -6.00
CA LYS A 131 -11.42 -8.96 -7.19
C LYS A 131 -10.56 -8.07 -8.08
N GLN A 132 -10.12 -6.90 -7.60
CA GLN A 132 -9.17 -6.07 -8.33
C GLN A 132 -7.82 -6.77 -8.45
N LYS A 133 -7.27 -6.78 -9.65
CA LYS A 133 -5.93 -7.32 -9.92
C LYS A 133 -4.91 -6.19 -9.88
N LEU A 134 -3.79 -6.45 -9.23
CA LEU A 134 -2.65 -5.53 -9.14
C LEU A 134 -1.40 -6.22 -9.68
N THR A 135 -0.68 -5.50 -10.53
CA THR A 135 0.56 -5.98 -11.16
C THR A 135 1.73 -5.80 -10.20
N THR A 136 2.42 -6.89 -9.87
CA THR A 136 3.57 -6.88 -8.97
C THR A 136 4.86 -6.51 -9.71
N HIS A 137 5.91 -6.18 -8.97
CA HIS A 137 7.26 -5.96 -9.50
C HIS A 137 7.94 -7.26 -9.95
N LEU A 138 7.41 -8.43 -9.54
CA LEU A 138 7.93 -9.71 -9.99
C LEU A 138 7.64 -9.90 -11.48
N LYS A 139 8.71 -10.05 -12.27
CA LYS A 139 8.65 -10.27 -13.71
C LYS A 139 9.32 -11.58 -14.07
N LYS A 140 8.69 -12.37 -14.95
CA LYS A 140 9.32 -13.51 -15.60
C LYS A 140 9.34 -13.31 -17.10
N ILE A 141 10.55 -13.14 -17.64
CA ILE A 141 10.90 -13.08 -19.07
C ILE A 141 10.20 -11.93 -19.81
N PHE A 142 8.86 -11.83 -19.82
CA PHE A 142 8.07 -10.65 -20.26
C PHE A 142 6.66 -10.56 -19.62
N ILE A 143 6.36 -11.36 -18.59
CA ILE A 143 5.04 -11.40 -17.94
C ILE A 143 5.22 -10.93 -16.51
N HIS A 144 4.44 -9.93 -16.11
CA HIS A 144 4.33 -9.53 -14.71
C HIS A 144 3.40 -10.48 -13.98
N GLU A 145 3.76 -10.84 -12.77
CA GLU A 145 2.84 -11.55 -11.90
C GLU A 145 1.84 -10.60 -11.25
N GLU A 146 0.64 -11.11 -11.01
CA GLU A 146 -0.45 -10.35 -10.40
C GLU A 146 -0.80 -10.92 -9.03
N VAL A 147 -1.30 -10.04 -8.18
CA VAL A 147 -2.04 -10.40 -6.97
C VAL A 147 -3.48 -9.90 -7.11
N THR A 148 -4.42 -10.62 -6.51
CA THR A 148 -5.84 -10.24 -6.52
C THR A 148 -6.26 -9.80 -5.13
N ILE A 149 -6.84 -8.62 -5.03
CA ILE A 149 -7.44 -8.11 -3.80
C ILE A 149 -8.81 -8.75 -3.61
N LEU A 150 -9.02 -9.35 -2.44
CA LEU A 150 -10.29 -9.89 -2.01
C LEU A 150 -10.80 -9.02 -0.86
N ILE A 151 -12.03 -8.54 -0.98
CA ILE A 151 -12.69 -7.75 0.06
C ILE A 151 -14.02 -8.42 0.38
N ASP A 152 -14.18 -8.82 1.63
CA ASP A 152 -15.42 -9.40 2.15
C ASP A 152 -15.73 -8.82 3.53
N ASN A 153 -16.93 -8.27 3.71
CA ASN A 153 -17.41 -7.69 4.98
C ASN A 153 -16.40 -6.74 5.69
N GLY A 154 -15.65 -5.95 4.92
CA GLY A 154 -14.64 -5.02 5.46
C GLY A 154 -13.27 -5.67 5.79
N HIS A 155 -13.14 -6.99 5.62
CA HIS A 155 -11.86 -7.68 5.69
C HIS A 155 -11.21 -7.71 4.31
N MET A 156 -9.93 -7.31 4.25
CA MET A 156 -9.13 -7.36 3.04
C MET A 156 -8.16 -8.55 3.10
N SER A 157 -8.02 -9.25 1.99
CA SER A 157 -7.01 -10.30 1.79
C SER A 157 -6.35 -10.11 0.43
N VAL A 158 -5.10 -10.55 0.33
CA VAL A 158 -4.33 -10.55 -0.92
C VAL A 158 -4.17 -12.00 -1.35
N LYS A 159 -4.72 -12.33 -2.51
CA LYS A 159 -4.60 -13.65 -3.13
C LYS A 159 -3.45 -13.62 -4.12
N GLY A 160 -2.39 -14.36 -3.80
CA GLY A 160 -1.34 -14.72 -4.73
C GLY A 160 -1.72 -15.94 -5.57
N ARG A 161 -0.72 -16.53 -6.22
CA ARG A 161 -0.92 -17.72 -7.08
C ARG A 161 -1.16 -19.00 -6.29
N LYS A 162 -0.38 -19.22 -5.23
CA LYS A 162 -0.38 -20.46 -4.43
C LYS A 162 -1.10 -20.30 -3.09
N ASP A 163 -1.23 -19.07 -2.62
CA ASP A 163 -1.66 -18.75 -1.26
C ASP A 163 -2.48 -17.47 -1.22
N THR A 164 -3.23 -17.33 -0.13
CA THR A 164 -3.97 -16.12 0.22
C THR A 164 -3.53 -15.71 1.62
N ALA A 165 -3.23 -14.42 1.77
CA ALA A 165 -2.83 -13.79 3.01
C ALA A 165 -3.88 -12.75 3.43
N SER A 166 -4.27 -12.78 4.69
CA SER A 166 -5.17 -11.78 5.27
C SER A 166 -4.38 -10.52 5.61
N VAL A 167 -4.98 -9.36 5.43
CA VAL A 167 -4.35 -8.09 5.78
C VAL A 167 -4.68 -7.78 7.24
N THR A 168 -3.66 -7.83 8.09
CA THR A 168 -3.78 -7.61 9.55
C THR A 168 -3.72 -6.14 9.92
N THR A 169 -3.05 -5.32 9.11
CA THR A 169 -3.02 -3.86 9.28
C THR A 169 -3.07 -3.20 7.91
N MET A 170 -4.04 -2.33 7.72
CA MET A 170 -4.26 -1.62 6.46
C MET A 170 -3.78 -0.17 6.55
N ASP A 171 -3.46 0.41 5.40
CA ASP A 171 -3.32 1.87 5.21
C ASP A 171 -2.21 2.52 6.04
N LEU A 172 -1.06 1.85 6.21
CA LEU A 172 0.11 2.51 6.78
C LEU A 172 0.70 3.48 5.75
N ALA A 173 0.34 4.76 5.88
CA ALA A 173 0.75 5.80 4.98
C ALA A 173 2.27 6.08 5.06
N ALA A 174 2.92 6.15 3.91
CA ALA A 174 4.32 6.53 3.73
C ALA A 174 4.44 7.66 2.71
N LEU A 175 5.56 8.38 2.71
CA LEU A 175 5.77 9.54 1.82
C LEU A 175 5.74 9.18 0.33
N ASN A 176 6.20 7.99 -0.03
CA ASN A 176 6.24 7.48 -1.40
C ASN A 176 5.30 6.30 -1.62
N GLY A 177 4.25 6.15 -0.78
CA GLY A 177 3.25 5.10 -0.98
C GLY A 177 2.51 4.62 0.26
N VAL A 178 2.14 3.35 0.28
CA VAL A 178 1.37 2.74 1.37
C VAL A 178 1.84 1.31 1.68
N ILE A 179 1.78 0.93 2.95
CA ILE A 179 2.09 -0.41 3.43
C ILE A 179 0.82 -1.08 3.98
N HIS A 180 0.64 -2.35 3.65
CA HIS A 180 -0.37 -3.23 4.24
C HIS A 180 0.34 -4.43 4.85
N ILE A 181 0.07 -4.76 6.12
CA ILE A 181 0.72 -5.89 6.80
C ILE A 181 -0.09 -7.17 6.59
N LEU A 182 0.59 -8.27 6.27
CA LEU A 182 -0.01 -9.57 6.02
C LEU A 182 0.26 -10.58 7.16
N ASP A 183 -0.68 -11.51 7.37
CA ASP A 183 -0.52 -12.66 8.26
C ASP A 183 0.29 -13.82 7.65
N LYS A 184 0.53 -13.78 6.33
CA LYS A 184 1.21 -14.82 5.57
C LYS A 184 2.08 -14.21 4.48
N VAL A 185 3.18 -14.90 4.15
CA VAL A 185 4.04 -14.57 3.02
C VAL A 185 3.38 -15.07 1.73
N LEU A 186 3.31 -14.20 0.72
CA LEU A 186 2.87 -14.59 -0.62
C LEU A 186 3.99 -15.35 -1.34
N THR A 187 3.72 -16.57 -1.81
CA THR A 187 4.76 -17.38 -2.47
C THR A 187 4.82 -17.07 -3.96
N PRO A 188 5.99 -16.63 -4.48
CA PRO A 188 6.17 -16.47 -5.91
C PRO A 188 5.89 -17.77 -6.69
N PRO A 189 5.25 -17.70 -7.87
CA PRO A 189 4.80 -18.88 -8.60
C PRO A 189 5.93 -19.70 -9.23
N PHE A 190 7.04 -19.07 -9.62
CA PHE A 190 8.15 -19.72 -10.32
C PHE A 190 9.42 -19.66 -9.47
N ILE A 191 9.47 -20.56 -8.49
CA ILE A 191 10.66 -20.94 -7.73
C ILE A 191 10.72 -22.45 -7.79
#